data_AF-A0A815IJB9-F1
#
_entry.id   AF-A0A815IJB9-F1
#
_cell.length_a   1.000
_cell.length_b   1.000
_cell.length_c   1.000
_cell.angle_alpha   90.00
_cell.angle_beta   90.00
_cell.angle_gamma   90.00
#
_symmetry.space_group_name_H-M   'P 1'
#
loop_
_entity.id
_entity.type
_entity.pdbx_description
1 polymer ?
#
loop_
_entity_poly.entity_id
_entity_poly.type
_entity_poly.pdbx_seq_one_letter_code
_entity_poly.pdbx_strand_id
1 'polypeptide(L)'
;MWQSVNMTSTINAVLIDNHTVYYNFSAWLGGWQGDRDSAQASLTFYNQTNQTMGSTVALGPVTHTDRADITSLLYREADGIVPVGW
;
A
#
# COMPACT_ATOMS: atom_id res chain seq x y z
N MET A 1 -7.54 1.78 -10.69
CA MET A 1 -6.29 1.30 -11.34
C MET A 1 -5.60 0.37 -10.36
N TRP A 2 -4.91 -0.67 -10.85
CA TRP A 2 -4.11 -1.56 -10.00
C TRP A 2 -2.83 -1.92 -10.74
N GLN A 3 -1.79 -2.26 -9.98
CA GLN A 3 -0.52 -2.77 -10.49
C GLN A 3 -0.13 -3.96 -9.62
N SER A 4 0.34 -5.04 -10.25
CA SER A 4 0.95 -6.16 -9.56
C SER A 4 2.46 -6.09 -9.69
N VAL A 5 3.15 -6.40 -8.59
CA VAL A 5 4.61 -6.50 -8.54
C VAL A 5 4.95 -7.96 -8.25
N ASN A 6 5.68 -8.61 -9.17
CA ASN A 6 6.15 -9.97 -8.95
C ASN A 6 7.47 -9.94 -8.17
N MET A 7 7.51 -10.60 -7.01
CA MET A 7 8.70 -10.63 -6.15
C MET A 7 9.64 -11.81 -6.43
N THR A 8 9.25 -12.82 -7.22
CA THR A 8 10.02 -14.07 -7.38
C THR A 8 11.37 -13.87 -8.08
N SER A 9 11.53 -12.80 -8.86
CA SER A 9 12.79 -12.47 -9.52
C SER A 9 13.73 -11.61 -8.66
N THR A 10 13.25 -11.11 -7.52
CA THR A 10 13.94 -10.04 -6.75
C THR A 10 14.25 -10.47 -5.32
N ILE A 11 13.41 -11.32 -4.70
CA ILE A 11 13.53 -11.72 -3.29
C ILE A 11 13.49 -13.25 -3.19
N ASN A 12 14.38 -13.82 -2.38
CA ASN A 12 14.36 -15.25 -2.08
C ASN A 12 13.20 -15.58 -1.12
N ALA A 13 12.34 -16.53 -1.50
CA ALA A 13 11.18 -16.96 -0.70
C ALA A 13 11.55 -17.37 0.74
N VAL A 14 12.73 -17.99 0.93
CA VAL A 14 13.23 -18.37 2.26
C VAL A 14 13.41 -17.16 3.19
N LEU A 15 13.76 -15.99 2.64
CA LEU A 15 13.88 -14.77 3.44
C LEU A 15 12.51 -14.25 3.87
N ILE A 16 11.51 -14.37 3.00
CA ILE A 16 10.13 -13.98 3.31
C ILE A 16 9.59 -14.87 4.42
N ASP A 17 9.69 -16.20 4.26
CA ASP A 17 9.17 -17.17 5.25
C ASP A 17 9.86 -17.10 6.62
N ASN A 18 11.08 -16.57 6.67
CA ASN A 18 11.81 -16.32 7.92
C ASN A 18 11.53 -14.94 8.55
N HIS A 19 10.51 -14.21 8.10
CA HIS A 19 10.15 -12.87 8.60
C HIS A 19 11.26 -11.82 8.49
N THR A 20 12.16 -11.95 7.50
CA THR A 20 13.30 -11.04 7.33
C THR A 20 13.05 -9.93 6.30
N VAL A 21 11.93 -10.02 5.57
CA VAL A 21 11.58 -9.08 4.50
C VAL A 21 10.53 -8.09 4.98
N TYR A 22 10.87 -6.81 4.90
CA TYR A 22 10.00 -5.70 5.26
C TYR A 22 9.50 -5.00 4.00
N TYR A 23 8.29 -4.46 4.06
CA TYR A 23 7.77 -3.54 3.05
C TYR A 23 7.74 -2.12 3.62
N ASN A 24 7.94 -1.14 2.74
CA ASN A 24 7.54 0.25 2.96
C ASN A 24 6.59 0.63 1.84
N PHE A 25 5.34 0.94 2.19
CA PHE A 25 4.31 1.33 1.26
C PHE A 25 3.99 2.80 1.50
N SER A 26 4.23 3.65 0.49
CA SER A 26 3.95 5.07 0.60
C SER A 26 3.31 5.63 -0.66
N ALA A 27 2.56 6.72 -0.49
CA ALA A 27 1.87 7.40 -1.55
C ALA A 27 1.70 8.89 -1.23
N TRP A 28 1.67 9.71 -2.28
CA TRP A 28 1.22 11.10 -2.22
C TRP A 28 -0.24 11.13 -2.67
N LEU A 29 -1.15 11.31 -1.71
CA LEU A 29 -2.59 11.21 -1.93
C LEU A 29 -3.25 12.57 -1.72
N GLY A 30 -4.19 12.94 -2.57
CA GLY A 30 -4.88 14.21 -2.44
C GLY A 30 -5.90 14.48 -3.53
N GLY A 31 -6.19 15.76 -3.77
CA GLY A 31 -7.26 16.19 -4.64
C GLY A 31 -7.22 17.68 -4.93
N TRP A 32 -8.29 18.18 -5.54
CA TRP A 32 -8.42 19.55 -6.00
C TRP A 32 -9.27 20.39 -5.05
N GLN A 33 -8.76 21.54 -4.59
CA GLN A 33 -9.50 22.52 -3.77
C GLN A 33 -10.43 21.88 -2.71
N GLY A 34 -11.67 22.35 -2.59
CA GLY A 34 -12.69 21.81 -1.69
C GLY A 34 -13.53 20.67 -2.27
N ASP A 35 -13.11 20.01 -3.36
CA ASP A 35 -13.85 18.85 -3.87
C ASP A 35 -13.87 17.75 -2.83
N ARG A 36 -15.07 17.22 -2.56
CA ARG A 36 -15.33 16.28 -1.46
C ARG A 36 -14.88 14.85 -1.75
N ASP A 37 -14.27 14.63 -2.90
CA ASP A 37 -13.66 13.36 -3.26
C ASP A 37 -12.49 13.04 -2.33
N SER A 38 -12.14 11.75 -2.26
CA SER A 38 -11.03 11.29 -1.43
C SER A 38 -10.14 10.31 -2.19
N ALA A 39 -8.83 10.40 -1.96
CA ALA A 39 -7.85 9.50 -2.54
C ALA A 39 -7.40 8.45 -1.51
N GLN A 40 -7.33 7.18 -1.93
CA GLN A 40 -6.84 6.07 -1.13
C GLN A 40 -5.93 5.18 -1.99
N ALA A 41 -4.92 4.57 -1.37
CA ALA A 41 -4.13 3.51 -1.97
C ALA A 41 -4.14 2.28 -1.07
N SER A 42 -4.20 1.09 -1.67
CA SER A 42 -4.26 -0.17 -0.94
C SER A 42 -3.19 -1.14 -1.45
N LEU A 43 -2.59 -1.90 -0.53
CA LEU A 43 -1.62 -2.94 -0.78
C LEU A 43 -2.16 -4.26 -0.24
N THR A 44 -2.20 -5.28 -1.10
CA THR A 44 -2.60 -6.64 -0.75
C THR A 44 -1.51 -7.60 -1.20
N PHE A 45 -1.11 -8.51 -0.32
CA PHE A 45 -0.18 -9.58 -0.65
C PHE A 45 -0.94 -10.81 -1.15
N TYR A 46 -0.34 -11.51 -2.11
CA TYR A 46 -0.89 -12.73 -2.68
C TYR A 46 0.19 -13.82 -2.70
N ASN A 47 -0.19 -15.06 -2.44
CA ASN A 47 0.69 -16.21 -2.61
C ASN A 47 0.73 -16.69 -4.07
N GLN A 48 1.50 -17.73 -4.36
CA GLN A 48 1.61 -18.33 -5.69
C GLN A 48 0.30 -18.86 -6.28
N THR A 49 -0.72 -19.10 -5.46
CA THR A 49 -2.06 -19.55 -5.90
C THR A 49 -3.07 -18.41 -6.00
N ASN A 50 -2.61 -17.14 -5.96
CA ASN A 50 -3.42 -15.91 -5.96
C ASN A 50 -4.38 -15.79 -4.75
N GLN A 51 -4.10 -16.47 -3.64
CA GLN A 51 -4.83 -16.27 -2.40
C GLN A 51 -4.27 -15.06 -1.66
N THR A 52 -5.16 -14.23 -1.13
CA THR A 52 -4.78 -13.07 -0.31
C THR A 52 -4.08 -13.53 0.96
N MET A 53 -2.97 -12.90 1.29
CA MET A 53 -2.18 -13.16 2.48
C MET A 53 -2.24 -11.96 3.42
N GLY A 54 -2.50 -12.24 4.71
CA GLY A 54 -2.61 -11.19 5.73
C GLY A 54 -3.78 -10.23 5.47
N SER A 55 -3.71 -9.05 6.10
CA SER A 55 -4.69 -7.98 5.93
C SER A 55 -4.24 -7.00 4.84
N THR A 56 -5.20 -6.45 4.08
CA THR A 56 -4.93 -5.34 3.17
C THR A 56 -4.49 -4.12 3.96
N VAL A 57 -3.36 -3.55 3.56
CA VAL A 57 -2.84 -2.28 4.10
C VAL A 57 -3.45 -1.15 3.28
N ALA A 58 -3.96 -0.11 3.93
CA ALA A 58 -4.56 1.04 3.26
C ALA A 58 -3.91 2.34 3.72
N LEU A 59 -3.64 3.23 2.77
CA LEU A 59 -3.22 4.61 2.98
C LEU A 59 -4.37 5.54 2.64
N GLY A 60 -4.84 6.32 3.62
CA GLY A 60 -6.00 7.18 3.47
C GLY A 60 -7.33 6.49 3.86
N PRO A 61 -8.47 7.10 3.54
CA PRO A 61 -8.64 8.18 2.56
C PRO A 61 -7.99 9.49 2.97
N VAL A 62 -7.46 10.23 1.99
CA VAL A 62 -7.15 11.66 2.13
C VAL A 62 -8.34 12.44 1.59
N THR A 63 -9.04 13.13 2.48
CA THR A 63 -10.22 13.93 2.21
C THR A 63 -9.86 15.40 1.93
N HIS A 64 -10.84 16.19 1.49
CA HIS A 64 -10.69 17.65 1.39
C HIS A 64 -10.39 18.33 2.73
N THR A 65 -10.93 17.79 3.84
CA THR A 65 -10.68 18.31 5.18
C THR A 65 -9.23 18.05 5.61
N ASP A 66 -8.68 16.87 5.31
CA ASP A 66 -7.26 16.58 5.56
C ASP A 66 -6.33 17.55 4.81
N ARG A 67 -6.78 18.04 3.64
CA ARG A 67 -6.08 19.01 2.80
C ARG A 67 -6.39 20.47 3.14
N ALA A 68 -7.23 20.75 4.15
CA ALA A 68 -7.72 22.10 4.46
C ALA A 68 -8.29 22.85 3.23
N ASP A 69 -9.06 22.15 2.39
CA ASP A 69 -9.74 22.69 1.20
C ASP A 69 -8.82 23.29 0.11
N ILE A 70 -7.52 22.95 0.12
CA ILE A 70 -6.56 23.38 -0.92
C ILE A 70 -6.07 22.22 -1.79
N THR A 71 -5.75 22.52 -3.05
CA THR A 71 -5.10 21.57 -3.95
C THR A 71 -3.73 21.19 -3.40
N SER A 72 -3.58 19.94 -2.96
CA SER A 72 -2.35 19.43 -2.38
C SER A 72 -2.32 17.91 -2.44
N LEU A 73 -1.12 17.36 -2.35
CA LEU A 73 -0.89 15.95 -2.09
C LEU A 73 -0.28 15.81 -0.71
N LEU A 74 -0.82 14.92 0.11
CA LEU A 74 -0.30 14.61 1.43
C LEU A 74 0.41 13.26 1.37
N TYR A 75 1.62 13.23 1.91
CA TYR A 75 2.36 11.99 2.08
C TYR A 75 1.66 11.09 3.09
N ARG A 76 1.56 9.81 2.77
CA ARG A 76 1.09 8.74 3.63
C ARG A 76 2.04 7.57 3.48
N GLU A 77 2.32 6.89 4.57
CA GLU A 77 3.16 5.70 4.57
C GLU A 77 2.66 4.68 5.59
N ALA A 78 2.98 3.42 5.32
CA ALA A 78 2.82 2.30 6.21
C ALA A 78 3.95 1.31 5.92
N ASP A 79 4.60 0.85 6.98
CA ASP A 79 5.61 -0.20 6.94
C ASP A 79 5.12 -1.46 7.66
N GLY A 80 5.82 -2.56 7.42
CA GLY A 80 5.52 -3.83 8.07
C GLY A 80 6.34 -4.98 7.49
N ILE A 81 6.02 -6.19 7.95
CA ILE A 81 6.66 -7.42 7.48
C ILE A 81 5.81 -8.01 6.36
N VAL A 82 6.46 -8.50 5.30
CA VAL A 82 5.77 -9.25 4.24
C VAL A 82 5.21 -10.56 4.84
N PRO A 83 3.91 -10.87 4.66
CA PRO A 83 3.32 -12.10 5.18
C PRO A 83 4.04 -13.36 4.69
N VAL A 84 4.24 -14.33 5.60
CA VAL A 84 4.86 -15.64 5.32
C VAL A 84 3.89 -16.62 4.67
N GLY A 85 4.41 -17.65 4.01
CA GLY A 85 3.62 -18.72 3.36
C GLY A 85 3.54 -18.57 1.85
N TRP A 86 4.67 -18.21 1.24
CA TRP A 86 4.79 -17.90 -0.19
C TRP A 86 4.79 -19.13 -1.11
#